data_AF-A0A022RJA8-F1
#
_entry.id   AF-A0A022RJA8-F1
#
_cell.length_a   1.000
_cell.length_b   1.000
_cell.length_c   1.000
_cell.angle_alpha   90.00
_cell.angle_beta   90.00
_cell.angle_gamma   90.00
#
_symmetry.space_group_name_H-M   'P 1'
#
loop_
_entity.id
_entity.type
_entity.pdbx_description
1 polymer ?
#
loop_
_entity_poly.entity_id
_entity_poly.type
_entity_poly.pdbx_seq_one_letter_code
_entity_poly.pdbx_strand_id
1 'polypeptide(L)'
;HTQTHNTIVTITDVRGRVVSWSSADTSGFKGKKRETPFAAQMAATNAIRTIVDQGMQRVEVMIKGFGLGRDATLRAIRFLI
;
A
#
# COMPACT_ATOMS: atom_id res chain seq x y z
N HIS A 1 -4.34 -5.18 0.56
CA HIS A 1 -5.13 -6.09 -0.28
C HIS A 1 -4.71 -5.92 -1.73
N THR A 2 -4.24 -6.98 -2.37
CA THR A 2 -3.76 -6.99 -3.74
C THR A 2 -4.70 -7.83 -4.59
N GLN A 3 -5.33 -7.21 -5.60
CA GLN A 3 -6.11 -7.87 -6.64
C GLN A 3 -5.40 -7.68 -7.99
N THR A 4 -5.81 -8.42 -9.02
CA THR A 4 -5.32 -8.27 -10.40
C THR A 4 -5.62 -6.87 -10.96
N HIS A 5 -6.72 -6.25 -10.54
CA HIS A 5 -7.20 -4.99 -11.11
C HIS A 5 -6.91 -3.76 -10.26
N ASN A 6 -6.51 -3.93 -8.99
CA ASN A 6 -6.20 -2.81 -8.10
C ASN A 6 -5.40 -3.31 -6.88
N THR A 7 -4.57 -2.43 -6.33
CA THR A 7 -3.91 -2.65 -5.04
C THR A 7 -4.37 -1.57 -4.07
N ILE A 8 -4.87 -1.99 -2.91
CA ILE A 8 -5.30 -1.12 -1.82
C ILE A 8 -4.42 -1.44 -0.62
N VAL A 9 -3.75 -0.43 -0.08
CA VAL A 9 -2.93 -0.51 1.13
C VAL A 9 -3.68 0.21 2.24
N THR A 10 -3.88 -0.49 3.35
CA THR A 10 -4.57 0.05 4.53
C THR A 10 -3.66 -0.18 5.71
N ILE A 11 -3.45 0.87 6.49
CA ILE A 11 -2.63 0.86 7.68
C ILE A 11 -3.56 1.09 8.87
N THR A 12 -3.44 0.21 9.85
CA THR A 12 -4.26 0.22 11.05
C THR A 12 -3.39 0.27 12.29
N ASP A 13 -3.91 0.86 13.35
CA ASP A 13 -3.42 0.70 14.71
C ASP A 13 -3.68 -0.74 15.21
N VAL A 14 -3.05 -1.15 16.31
CA VAL A 14 -3.21 -2.48 16.94
C VAL A 14 -4.66 -2.78 17.35
N ARG A 15 -5.49 -1.74 17.49
CA ARG A 15 -6.93 -1.82 17.77
C ARG A 15 -7.80 -2.01 16.51
N GLY A 16 -7.19 -2.10 15.32
CA GLY A 16 -7.88 -2.23 14.04
C GLY A 16 -8.47 -0.93 13.48
N ARG A 17 -8.15 0.22 14.09
CA ARG A 17 -8.59 1.54 13.59
C ARG A 17 -7.71 1.94 12.40
N VAL A 18 -8.34 2.37 11.30
CA VAL A 18 -7.63 2.84 10.11
C VAL A 18 -6.96 4.18 10.40
N VAL A 19 -5.65 4.23 10.22
CA VAL A 19 -4.83 5.45 10.38
C VAL A 19 -4.60 6.11 9.03
N SER A 20 -4.28 5.30 8.01
CA SER A 20 -4.05 5.76 6.64
C SER A 20 -4.42 4.66 5.66
N TRP A 21 -4.81 5.05 4.45
CA TRP A 21 -5.01 4.12 3.37
C TRP A 21 -4.75 4.81 2.03
N SER A 22 -4.35 4.03 1.04
CA SER A 22 -4.22 4.49 -0.34
C SER A 22 -4.38 3.32 -1.30
N SER A 23 -4.67 3.62 -2.55
CA SER A 23 -4.88 2.66 -3.62
C SER A 23 -4.21 3.14 -4.91
N ALA A 24 -4.12 2.26 -5.91
CA ALA A 24 -3.62 2.67 -7.23
C ALA A 24 -4.51 3.77 -7.84
N ASP A 25 -5.83 3.69 -7.66
CA ASP A 25 -6.78 4.70 -8.15
C ASP A 25 -6.61 6.06 -7.47
N THR A 26 -6.50 6.09 -6.13
CA THR A 26 -6.25 7.33 -5.37
C THR A 26 -4.86 7.91 -5.62
N SER A 27 -3.94 7.10 -6.12
CA SER A 27 -2.59 7.52 -6.54
C SER A 27 -2.55 8.01 -8.00
N GLY A 28 -3.71 8.20 -8.64
CA GLY A 28 -3.82 8.80 -9.98
C GLY A 28 -3.70 7.81 -11.14
N PHE A 29 -3.57 6.50 -10.89
CA PHE A 29 -3.53 5.49 -11.94
C PHE A 29 -4.95 5.06 -12.33
N LYS A 30 -5.26 5.08 -13.63
CA LYS A 30 -6.57 4.67 -14.17
C LYS A 30 -6.41 3.57 -15.23
N GLY A 31 -7.46 2.76 -15.40
CA GLY A 31 -7.49 1.67 -16.38
C GLY A 31 -6.34 0.68 -16.17
N LYS A 32 -5.76 0.15 -17.26
CA LYS A 32 -4.65 -0.82 -17.19
C LYS A 32 -3.42 -0.33 -16.39
N LYS A 33 -3.20 0.99 -16.29
CA LYS A 33 -2.06 1.54 -15.54
C LYS A 33 -2.13 1.23 -14.05
N ARG A 34 -3.33 1.06 -13.49
CA ARG A 34 -3.52 0.76 -12.05
C ARG A 34 -3.19 -0.70 -11.70
N GLU A 35 -3.14 -1.57 -12.69
CA GLU A 35 -2.84 -3.01 -12.55
C GLU A 35 -1.32 -3.28 -12.49
N THR A 36 -0.50 -2.23 -12.63
CA THR A 36 0.95 -2.34 -12.70
C THR A 36 1.58 -2.42 -11.30
N PRO A 37 2.73 -3.10 -11.17
CA PRO A 37 3.51 -3.11 -9.93
C PRO A 37 3.90 -1.69 -9.47
N PHE A 38 4.16 -0.78 -10.40
CA PHE A 38 4.51 0.60 -10.09
C PHE A 38 3.35 1.36 -9.42
N ALA A 39 2.12 1.14 -9.89
CA ALA A 39 0.95 1.75 -9.25
C ALA A 39 0.73 1.19 -7.83
N ALA A 40 0.97 -0.10 -7.62
CA ALA A 40 0.93 -0.74 -6.31
C ALA A 40 2.03 -0.21 -5.36
N GLN A 41 3.23 0.04 -5.88
CA GLN A 41 4.31 0.69 -5.13
C GLN A 41 3.91 2.10 -4.72
N MET A 42 3.37 2.91 -5.64
CA MET A 42 2.95 4.28 -5.33
C MET A 42 1.83 4.32 -4.29
N ALA A 43 0.85 3.42 -4.39
CA ALA A 43 -0.19 3.26 -3.37
C ALA A 43 0.40 2.96 -1.99
N ALA A 44 1.38 2.05 -1.92
CA ALA A 44 2.07 1.73 -0.67
C ALA A 44 2.83 2.94 -0.10
N THR A 45 3.64 3.60 -0.93
CA THR A 45 4.40 4.79 -0.54
C THR A 45 3.48 5.90 -0.01
N ASN A 46 2.36 6.15 -0.68
CA ASN A 46 1.41 7.18 -0.28
C ASN A 46 0.75 6.87 1.07
N ALA A 47 0.36 5.62 1.31
CA ALA A 47 -0.19 5.22 2.61
C ALA A 47 0.85 5.36 3.73
N ILE A 48 2.11 4.97 3.45
CA ILE A 48 3.19 4.93 4.44
C ILE A 48 3.70 6.32 4.80
N ARG A 49 3.85 7.23 3.84
CA ARG A 49 4.33 8.60 4.11
C ARG A 49 3.57 9.24 5.26
N THR A 50 2.24 9.13 5.24
CA THR A 50 1.37 9.67 6.29
C THR A 50 1.68 9.12 7.69
N ILE A 51 2.08 7.86 7.82
CA ILE A 51 2.39 7.26 9.13
C ILE A 51 3.85 7.46 9.56
N VAL A 52 4.78 7.57 8.61
CA VAL A 52 6.18 7.92 8.89
C VAL A 52 6.25 9.33 9.46
N ASP A 53 5.48 10.26 8.88
CA ASP A 53 5.34 11.63 9.39
C ASP A 53 4.72 11.66 10.81
N GLN A 54 3.96 10.63 11.19
CA GLN A 54 3.39 10.45 12.54
C GLN A 54 4.34 9.71 13.51
N GLY A 55 5.54 9.31 13.05
CA GLY A 55 6.55 8.66 13.89
C GLY A 55 6.40 7.13 14.04
N MET A 56 5.63 6.46 13.18
CA MET A 56 5.63 4.99 13.16
C MET A 56 6.99 4.44 12.71
N GLN A 57 7.59 3.58 13.53
CA GLN A 57 8.90 2.96 13.26
C GLN A 57 8.83 1.46 12.96
N ARG A 58 7.71 0.81 13.30
CA ARG A 58 7.54 -0.64 13.11
C ARG A 58 6.12 -0.91 12.69
N VAL A 59 5.98 -1.81 11.72
CA VAL A 59 4.69 -2.27 11.23
C VAL A 59 4.75 -3.77 10.98
N GLU A 60 3.62 -4.43 11.17
CA GLU A 60 3.41 -5.80 10.73
C GLU A 60 2.69 -5.77 9.37
N VAL A 61 3.21 -6.52 8.40
CA VAL A 61 2.68 -6.52 7.03
C VAL A 61 1.85 -7.76 6.79
N MET A 62 0.54 -7.56 6.58
CA MET A 62 -0.37 -8.63 6.18
C MET A 62 -0.82 -8.45 4.72
N ILE A 63 -0.53 -9.43 3.86
CA ILE A 63 -0.92 -9.38 2.45
C ILE A 63 -2.02 -10.37 2.12
N LYS A 64 -3.16 -9.84 1.68
CA LYS A 64 -4.34 -10.62 1.22
C LYS A 64 -4.52 -10.49 -0.30
N GLY A 65 -4.89 -11.59 -0.95
CA GLY A 65 -5.24 -11.65 -2.38
C GLY A 65 -4.04 -11.93 -3.30
N PHE A 66 -4.30 -12.22 -4.57
CA PHE A 66 -3.28 -12.51 -5.59
C PHE A 66 -3.20 -11.33 -6.59
N GLY A 67 -1.99 -10.98 -7.04
CA GLY A 67 -1.79 -9.90 -8.00
C GLY A 67 -0.33 -9.45 -8.12
N LEU A 68 -0.02 -8.75 -9.21
CA LEU A 68 1.34 -8.29 -9.54
C LEU A 68 1.91 -7.25 -8.56
N GLY A 69 1.04 -6.59 -7.78
CA GLY A 69 1.43 -5.59 -6.79
C GLY A 69 2.06 -6.14 -5.52
N ARG A 70 2.03 -7.46 -5.30
CA ARG A 70 2.41 -8.10 -4.03
C ARG A 70 3.84 -7.80 -3.60
N ASP A 71 4.81 -8.13 -4.45
CA ASP A 71 6.23 -7.93 -4.15
C ASP A 71 6.63 -6.46 -4.21
N ALA A 72 6.00 -5.69 -5.11
CA ALA A 72 6.26 -4.25 -5.25
C ALA A 72 5.85 -3.49 -3.98
N THR A 73 4.67 -3.78 -3.43
CA THR A 73 4.20 -3.21 -2.16
C THR A 73 5.10 -3.63 -1.00
N LEU A 74 5.50 -4.90 -0.91
CA LEU A 74 6.38 -5.37 0.17
C LEU A 74 7.75 -4.67 0.13
N ARG A 75 8.35 -4.54 -1.07
CA ARG A 75 9.62 -3.81 -1.25
C ARG A 75 9.49 -2.34 -0.88
N ALA A 76 8.38 -1.70 -1.25
CA ALA A 76 8.11 -0.31 -0.89
C ALA A 76 8.05 -0.13 0.62
N ILE A 77 7.30 -1.00 1.32
CA ILE A 77 7.18 -0.94 2.77
C ILE A 77 8.53 -1.13 3.46
N ARG A 78 9.29 -2.15 3.04
CA ARG A 78 10.61 -2.46 3.62
C ARG A 78 11.65 -1.34 3.47
N PHE A 79 11.52 -0.50 2.45
CA PHE A 79 12.45 0.61 2.24
C PHE A 79 12.06 1.88 3.00
N LEU A 80 10.78 2.02 3.36
CA LEU A 80 10.21 3.25 3.92
C LEU A 80 10.05 3.22 5.45
N ILE A 81 10.09 2.04 6.06
CA ILE A 81 10.00 1.79 7.52
C ILE A 81 11.15 0.88 7.90
#